data_AF-A0A842UMZ6-F1
#
_entry.id   AF-A0A842UMZ6-F1
#
_cell.length_a   1.000
_cell.length_b   1.000
_cell.length_c   1.000
_cell.angle_alpha   90.00
_cell.angle_beta   90.00
_cell.angle_gamma   90.00
#
_symmetry.space_group_name_H-M   'P 1'
#
loop_
_entity.id
_entity.type
_entity.pdbx_description
1 polymer ?
#
loop_
_entity_poly.entity_id
_entity_poly.type
_entity_poly.pdbx_seq_one_letter_code
_entity_poly.pdbx_strand_id
1 'polypeptide(L)'
;MASDETKAKSKSNETPVQQPKIVSRGVPSKESLWLDDIRKRRDQWKYHKKVRLELDHLLQIIFPKEYQPKYNDMARKFMQFLLKKGQLKGKDTGSFIKENDYSKATFYNIILPRLKKVGMVRLAREEFNVSKDKQKYYRKIIEPSKQFSIFFNKLANEYETILDTAEAKRGGGASAD
;
A
#
# COMPACT_ATOMS: atom_id res chain seq x y z
N MET A 1 1.92 59.21 28.41
CA MET A 1 2.88 58.70 27.41
C MET A 1 3.37 57.37 27.96
N ALA A 2 2.75 56.25 27.54
CA ALA A 2 3.28 55.29 26.54
C ALA A 2 4.50 54.55 27.12
N SER A 3 4.61 53.22 27.19
CA SER A 3 4.01 52.06 26.50
C SER A 3 4.40 50.84 27.36
N ASP A 4 3.51 49.90 27.70
CA ASP A 4 3.01 48.78 26.89
C ASP A 4 4.11 47.80 26.43
N GLU A 5 4.36 46.76 27.24
CA GLU A 5 5.08 45.54 26.83
C GLU A 5 4.29 44.30 27.25
N THR A 6 3.44 43.86 26.35
CA THR A 6 2.72 42.59 26.42
C THR A 6 3.65 41.43 26.03
N LYS A 7 3.92 40.55 26.98
CA LYS A 7 4.73 39.33 26.83
C LYS A 7 3.92 38.26 26.08
N ALA A 8 4.12 38.17 24.76
CA ALA A 8 3.54 37.12 23.92
C ALA A 8 4.19 35.75 24.22
N LYS A 9 3.47 34.88 24.92
CA LYS A 9 3.82 33.48 25.14
C LYS A 9 3.24 32.65 23.99
N SER A 10 4.11 32.18 23.09
CA SER A 10 3.79 31.32 21.96
C SER A 10 3.22 29.98 22.44
N LYS A 11 1.92 29.76 22.21
CA LYS A 11 1.29 28.44 22.32
C LYS A 11 1.65 27.63 21.08
N SER A 12 2.33 26.51 21.30
CA SER A 12 2.52 25.43 20.33
C SER A 12 1.16 24.88 19.89
N ASN A 13 0.81 25.08 18.61
CA ASN A 13 -0.32 24.43 17.98
C ASN A 13 0.03 22.97 17.67
N GLU A 14 -0.09 22.09 18.66
CA GLU A 14 -0.25 20.66 18.41
C GLU A 14 -1.69 20.43 17.96
N THR A 15 -1.88 20.22 16.67
CA THR A 15 -3.20 19.84 16.14
C THR A 15 -3.49 18.41 16.62
N PRO A 16 -4.59 18.15 17.35
CA PRO A 16 -4.90 16.82 17.82
C PRO A 16 -5.13 15.90 16.62
N VAL A 17 -4.40 14.78 16.56
CA VAL A 17 -4.68 13.71 15.61
C VAL A 17 -6.03 13.10 15.99
N GLN A 18 -7.10 13.63 15.38
CA GLN A 18 -8.44 13.11 15.58
C GLN A 18 -8.45 11.64 15.12
N GLN A 19 -8.61 10.74 16.09
CA GLN A 19 -8.82 9.33 15.76
C GLN A 19 -10.14 9.23 14.97
N PRO A 20 -10.13 8.59 13.78
CA PRO A 20 -11.33 8.51 12.97
C PRO A 20 -12.42 7.77 13.75
N LYS A 21 -13.56 8.44 13.95
CA LYS A 21 -14.75 7.87 14.59
C LYS A 21 -15.24 6.70 13.72
N ILE A 22 -15.02 5.47 14.18
CA ILE A 22 -15.45 4.26 13.47
C ILE A 22 -16.98 4.17 13.58
N VAL A 23 -17.69 4.68 12.56
CA VAL A 23 -19.13 4.45 12.40
C VAL A 23 -19.30 3.03 11.87
N SER A 24 -20.09 2.19 12.55
CA SER A 24 -20.21 0.73 12.40
C SER A 24 -20.79 0.21 11.07
N ARG A 25 -20.40 0.77 9.91
CA ARG A 25 -20.84 0.35 8.56
C ARG A 25 -19.82 -0.53 7.82
N GLY A 26 -18.92 -1.19 8.55
CA GLY A 26 -17.86 -2.04 8.00
C GLY A 26 -16.54 -1.30 7.71
N VAL A 27 -15.56 -2.02 7.18
CA VAL A 27 -14.25 -1.47 6.83
C VAL A 27 -14.38 -0.56 5.61
N PRO A 28 -13.92 0.71 5.65
CA PRO A 28 -14.02 1.59 4.50
C PRO A 28 -13.32 0.98 3.27
N SER A 29 -13.89 1.15 2.07
CA SER A 29 -13.38 0.51 0.85
C SER A 29 -11.94 0.91 0.46
N LYS A 30 -11.43 2.02 1.00
CA LYS A 30 -10.04 2.46 0.84
C LYS A 30 -9.06 1.65 1.71
N GLU A 31 -9.59 0.91 2.68
CA GLU A 31 -8.84 0.17 3.69
C GLU A 31 -9.01 -1.34 3.57
N SER A 32 -9.97 -1.79 2.75
CA SER A 32 -10.17 -3.20 2.44
C SER A 32 -9.42 -3.64 1.17
N LEU A 33 -9.15 -4.95 1.11
CA LEU A 33 -8.80 -5.64 -0.13
C LEU A 33 -10.05 -6.28 -0.71
N TRP A 34 -10.10 -6.36 -2.03
CA TRP A 34 -11.15 -7.06 -2.74
C TRP A 34 -10.80 -8.54 -2.87
N LEU A 35 -11.44 -9.35 -2.02
CA LEU A 35 -11.36 -10.80 -2.05
C LEU A 35 -12.73 -11.33 -2.46
N ASP A 36 -12.95 -11.37 -3.77
CA ASP A 36 -14.06 -12.12 -4.35
C ASP A 36 -13.79 -13.64 -4.24
N ASP A 37 -14.79 -14.48 -4.52
CA ASP A 37 -14.78 -15.91 -4.19
C ASP A 37 -13.49 -16.59 -4.68
N ILE A 38 -12.61 -16.89 -3.72
CA ILE A 38 -11.28 -17.43 -3.95
C ILE A 38 -11.38 -18.80 -4.65
N ARG A 39 -12.47 -19.55 -4.44
CA ARG A 39 -12.69 -20.85 -5.11
C ARG A 39 -12.95 -20.65 -6.60
N LYS A 40 -13.79 -19.68 -6.96
CA LYS A 40 -14.03 -19.32 -8.37
C LYS A 40 -12.75 -18.81 -9.03
N ARG A 41 -11.97 -17.96 -8.33
CA ARG A 41 -10.67 -17.47 -8.82
C ARG A 41 -9.64 -18.58 -8.92
N ARG A 42 -9.66 -19.58 -8.03
CA ARG A 42 -8.79 -20.76 -8.10
C ARG A 42 -8.95 -21.48 -9.44
N ASP A 43 -10.19 -21.69 -9.83
CA ASP A 43 -10.54 -22.43 -11.04
C ASP A 43 -10.30 -21.59 -12.30
N GLN A 44 -10.62 -20.28 -12.26
CA GLN A 44 -10.35 -19.34 -13.35
C GLN A 44 -8.86 -19.09 -13.59
N TRP A 45 -8.09 -18.88 -12.53
CA TRP A 45 -6.65 -18.60 -12.61
C TRP A 45 -5.81 -19.88 -12.64
N LYS A 46 -6.47 -21.05 -12.58
CA LYS A 46 -5.85 -22.39 -12.63
C LYS A 46 -4.68 -22.50 -11.66
N TYR A 47 -4.94 -22.34 -10.36
CA TYR A 47 -3.93 -22.49 -9.31
C TYR A 47 -3.37 -23.91 -9.28
N HIS A 48 -2.36 -24.20 -10.09
CA HIS A 48 -1.42 -25.27 -9.82
C HIS A 48 -0.21 -24.68 -9.11
N LYS A 49 0.46 -25.46 -8.25
CA LYS A 49 1.67 -25.03 -7.53
C LYS A 49 2.80 -24.49 -8.45
N LYS A 50 2.73 -24.78 -9.76
CA LYS A 50 3.68 -24.32 -10.78
C LYS A 50 3.21 -23.10 -11.59
N VAL A 51 1.97 -22.63 -11.42
CA VAL A 51 1.43 -21.51 -12.19
C VAL A 51 1.77 -20.21 -11.49
N ARG A 52 2.57 -19.40 -12.17
CA ARG A 52 2.94 -18.06 -11.69
C ARG A 52 1.76 -17.11 -11.92
N LEU A 53 1.32 -16.44 -10.85
CA LEU A 53 0.38 -15.35 -10.99
C LEU A 53 1.07 -14.13 -11.63
N GLU A 54 0.39 -13.53 -12.59
CA GLU A 54 0.78 -12.25 -13.17
C GLU A 54 0.48 -11.09 -12.23
N LEU A 55 1.15 -9.96 -12.46
CA LEU A 55 0.95 -8.72 -11.72
C LEU A 55 -0.51 -8.24 -11.75
N ASP A 56 -1.21 -8.45 -12.87
CA ASP A 56 -2.61 -8.04 -13.03
C ASP A 56 -3.53 -8.74 -12.03
N HIS A 57 -3.30 -10.03 -11.77
CA HIS A 57 -4.06 -10.78 -10.78
C HIS A 57 -3.90 -10.20 -9.37
N LEU A 58 -2.66 -9.85 -8.98
CA LEU A 58 -2.40 -9.22 -7.70
C LEU A 58 -3.03 -7.83 -7.60
N LEU A 59 -2.94 -7.04 -8.67
CA LEU A 59 -3.53 -5.71 -8.71
C LEU A 59 -5.06 -5.73 -8.72
N GLN A 60 -5.71 -6.79 -9.21
CA GLN A 60 -7.17 -6.92 -9.14
C GLN A 60 -7.67 -7.03 -7.70
N ILE A 61 -6.86 -7.55 -6.76
CA ILE A 61 -7.20 -7.61 -5.33
C ILE A 61 -7.19 -6.21 -4.70
N ILE A 62 -6.34 -5.32 -5.22
CA ILE A 62 -6.14 -3.97 -4.66
C ILE A 62 -7.04 -2.94 -5.37
N PHE A 63 -7.17 -3.09 -6.70
CA PHE A 63 -7.95 -2.26 -7.61
C PHE A 63 -8.78 -3.19 -8.50
N PRO A 64 -9.96 -3.62 -8.04
CA PRO A 64 -10.78 -4.56 -8.79
C PRO A 64 -11.23 -3.94 -10.12
N LYS A 65 -10.85 -4.59 -11.22
CA LYS A 65 -11.10 -4.09 -12.59
C LYS A 65 -12.59 -3.90 -12.90
N GLU A 66 -13.44 -4.73 -12.31
CA GLU A 66 -14.91 -4.67 -12.45
C GLU A 66 -15.49 -3.35 -11.94
N TYR A 67 -14.96 -2.83 -10.82
CA TYR A 67 -15.47 -1.60 -10.20
C TYR A 67 -14.61 -0.37 -10.52
N GLN A 68 -13.32 -0.57 -10.78
CA GLN A 68 -12.32 0.49 -10.88
C GLN A 68 -11.35 0.27 -12.06
N PRO A 69 -11.86 0.15 -13.31
CA PRO A 69 -11.03 -0.23 -14.47
C PRO A 69 -9.89 0.76 -14.75
N LYS A 70 -10.17 2.08 -14.62
CA LYS A 70 -9.16 3.13 -14.82
C LYS A 70 -8.06 3.10 -13.76
N TYR A 71 -8.40 2.80 -12.51
CA TYR A 71 -7.42 2.73 -11.42
C TYR A 71 -6.57 1.48 -11.53
N ASN A 72 -7.17 0.35 -11.93
CA ASN A 72 -6.46 -0.87 -12.23
C ASN A 72 -5.45 -0.68 -13.37
N ASP A 73 -5.86 -0.08 -14.50
CA ASP A 73 -4.95 0.18 -15.62
C ASP A 73 -3.79 1.11 -15.23
N MET A 74 -4.09 2.21 -14.52
CA MET A 74 -3.06 3.14 -14.03
C MET A 74 -2.07 2.44 -13.08
N ALA A 75 -2.57 1.67 -12.11
CA ALA A 75 -1.73 0.94 -11.18
C ALA A 75 -0.85 -0.10 -11.89
N ARG A 76 -1.41 -0.80 -12.87
CA ARG A 76 -0.70 -1.80 -13.69
C ARG A 76 0.44 -1.17 -14.47
N LYS A 77 0.15 -0.15 -15.30
CA LYS A 77 1.18 0.51 -16.10
C LYS A 77 2.25 1.14 -15.22
N PHE A 78 1.84 1.73 -14.10
CA PHE A 78 2.79 2.30 -13.14
C PHE A 78 3.72 1.24 -12.54
N MET A 79 3.17 0.12 -12.06
CA MET A 79 3.98 -0.94 -11.47
C MET A 79 4.91 -1.60 -12.51
N GLN A 80 4.46 -1.80 -13.75
CA GLN A 80 5.31 -2.29 -14.84
C GLN A 80 6.46 -1.31 -15.12
N PHE A 81 6.18 -0.01 -15.21
CA PHE A 81 7.18 1.03 -15.41
C PHE A 81 8.19 1.08 -14.26
N LEU A 82 7.71 1.03 -13.01
CA LEU A 82 8.53 1.01 -11.81
C LEU A 82 9.43 -0.24 -11.75
N LEU A 83 8.87 -1.43 -12.01
CA LEU A 83 9.63 -2.68 -12.02
C LEU A 83 10.69 -2.71 -13.12
N LYS A 84 10.42 -2.11 -14.28
CA LYS A 84 11.38 -1.98 -15.37
C LYS A 84 12.54 -1.04 -15.03
N LYS A 85 12.27 0.08 -14.34
CA LYS A 85 13.30 1.07 -13.95
C LYS A 85 13.99 0.78 -12.62
N GLY A 86 13.39 -0.05 -11.77
CA GLY A 86 13.85 -0.35 -10.41
C GLY A 86 13.55 0.76 -9.39
N GLN A 87 13.69 2.03 -9.78
CA GLN A 87 13.36 3.19 -8.96
C GLN A 87 12.87 4.36 -9.82
N LEU A 88 12.00 5.19 -9.25
CA LEU A 88 11.47 6.38 -9.93
C LEU A 88 11.68 7.63 -9.08
N LYS A 89 12.22 8.68 -9.70
CA LYS A 89 12.32 10.02 -9.10
C LYS A 89 11.12 10.87 -9.53
N GLY A 90 11.00 12.08 -8.97
CA GLY A 90 9.90 13.00 -9.29
C GLY A 90 9.76 13.30 -10.78
N LYS A 91 10.88 13.43 -11.51
CA LYS A 91 10.88 13.63 -12.97
C LYS A 91 10.32 12.43 -13.72
N ASP A 92 10.76 11.21 -13.39
CA ASP A 92 10.27 9.97 -14.02
C ASP A 92 8.77 9.79 -13.79
N THR A 93 8.32 10.05 -12.55
CA THR A 93 6.91 9.93 -12.16
C THR A 93 6.06 10.99 -12.89
N GLY A 94 6.56 12.23 -12.99
CA GLY A 94 5.91 13.30 -13.74
C GLY A 94 5.78 12.99 -15.23
N SER A 95 6.85 12.47 -15.85
CA SER A 95 6.84 12.00 -17.25
C SER A 95 5.83 10.89 -17.46
N PHE A 96 5.83 9.84 -16.61
CA PHE A 96 4.89 8.74 -16.69
C PHE A 96 3.43 9.22 -16.67
N ILE A 97 3.09 10.12 -15.74
CA ILE A 97 1.72 10.67 -15.61
C ILE A 97 1.34 11.45 -16.88
N LYS A 98 2.25 12.25 -17.42
CA LYS A 98 2.00 13.07 -18.62
C LYS A 98 1.87 12.21 -19.89
N GLU A 99 2.77 11.25 -20.07
CA GLU A 99 2.82 10.37 -21.26
C GLU A 99 1.59 9.46 -21.36
N ASN A 100 0.98 9.10 -20.23
CA ASN A 100 -0.21 8.24 -20.19
C ASN A 100 -1.52 9.01 -19.99
N ASP A 101 -1.48 10.35 -20.05
CA ASP A 101 -2.64 11.24 -19.84
C ASP A 101 -3.42 10.95 -18.55
N TYR A 102 -2.70 10.78 -17.45
CA TYR A 102 -3.28 10.47 -16.15
C TYR A 102 -3.44 11.71 -15.27
N SER A 103 -4.51 11.73 -14.47
CA SER A 103 -4.71 12.76 -13.45
C SER A 103 -3.65 12.63 -12.35
N LYS A 104 -2.88 13.71 -12.13
CA LYS A 104 -1.94 13.83 -11.00
C LYS A 104 -2.66 13.57 -9.67
N ALA A 105 -3.85 14.13 -9.50
CA ALA A 105 -4.62 13.96 -8.26
C ALA A 105 -4.99 12.49 -8.04
N THR A 106 -5.49 11.80 -9.06
CA THR A 106 -5.79 10.36 -8.97
C THR A 106 -4.56 9.54 -8.62
N PHE A 107 -3.44 9.80 -9.29
CA PHE A 107 -2.20 9.07 -9.04
C PHE A 107 -1.68 9.28 -7.61
N TYR A 108 -1.51 10.54 -7.18
CA TYR A 108 -0.91 10.86 -5.89
C TYR A 108 -1.84 10.67 -4.69
N ASN A 109 -3.16 10.75 -4.88
CA ASN A 109 -4.11 10.66 -3.77
C ASN A 109 -4.77 9.27 -3.66
N ILE A 110 -4.74 8.46 -4.72
CA ILE A 110 -5.42 7.16 -4.74
C ILE A 110 -4.42 6.03 -5.03
N ILE A 111 -3.79 6.04 -6.20
CA ILE A 111 -2.99 4.90 -6.66
C ILE A 111 -1.75 4.70 -5.80
N LEU A 112 -0.90 5.72 -5.72
CA LEU A 112 0.37 5.62 -5.00
C LEU A 112 0.17 5.37 -3.49
N PRO A 113 -0.75 6.07 -2.79
CA PRO A 113 -1.01 5.79 -1.38
C PRO A 113 -1.51 4.38 -1.13
N ARG A 114 -2.39 3.84 -1.99
CA ARG A 114 -2.93 2.49 -1.80
C ARG A 114 -1.87 1.42 -2.05
N LEU A 115 -1.06 1.56 -3.10
CA LEU A 115 0.09 0.67 -3.36
C LEU A 115 1.11 0.70 -2.21
N LYS A 116 1.35 1.87 -1.62
CA LYS A 116 2.20 2.01 -0.43
C LYS A 116 1.57 1.31 0.78
N LYS A 117 0.27 1.53 1.02
CA LYS A 117 -0.46 0.97 2.18
C LYS A 117 -0.42 -0.56 2.20
N VAL A 118 -0.56 -1.19 1.03
CA VAL A 118 -0.47 -2.66 0.91
C VAL A 118 0.98 -3.18 0.87
N GLY A 119 1.98 -2.30 0.88
CA GLY A 119 3.39 -2.68 0.93
C GLY A 119 3.99 -3.13 -0.41
N MET A 120 3.36 -2.83 -1.55
CA MET A 120 3.90 -3.11 -2.88
C MET A 120 4.99 -2.11 -3.30
N VAL A 121 4.93 -0.88 -2.77
CA VAL A 121 5.93 0.16 -3.02
C VAL A 121 6.38 0.82 -1.71
N ARG A 122 7.60 1.35 -1.70
CA ARG A 122 8.13 2.19 -0.62
C ARG A 122 8.49 3.57 -1.13
N LEU A 123 8.40 4.56 -0.26
CA LEU A 123 8.83 5.93 -0.52
C LEU A 123 10.11 6.20 0.27
N ALA A 124 11.22 6.39 -0.42
CA ALA A 124 12.49 6.77 0.17
C ALA A 124 12.76 8.27 -0.06
N ARG A 125 13.70 8.82 0.71
CA ARG A 125 14.24 10.16 0.53
C ARG A 125 15.74 10.04 0.31
N GLU A 126 16.22 10.66 -0.74
CA GLU A 126 17.65 10.81 -1.02
C GLU A 126 18.02 12.26 -0.77
N GLU A 127 19.03 12.49 0.09
CA GLU A 127 19.63 13.81 0.26
C GLU A 127 20.32 14.19 -1.05
N PHE A 128 20.10 15.40 -1.54
CA PHE A 128 20.85 15.91 -2.68
C PHE A 128 21.38 17.31 -2.38
N ASN A 129 22.68 17.48 -2.51
CA ASN A 129 23.34 18.76 -2.30
C ASN A 129 23.25 19.58 -3.59
N VAL A 130 22.50 20.68 -3.55
CA VAL A 130 22.70 21.79 -4.48
C VAL A 130 23.70 22.71 -3.81
N SER A 131 24.77 23.04 -4.53
CA SER A 131 25.95 23.76 -4.05
C SER A 131 25.69 24.94 -3.08
N LYS A 132 26.62 25.08 -2.13
CA LYS A 132 26.99 26.22 -1.24
C LYS A 132 26.02 26.79 -0.21
N ASP A 133 24.72 26.51 -0.25
CA ASP A 133 23.82 26.91 0.84
C ASP A 133 23.51 25.73 1.77
N LYS A 134 23.57 25.97 3.08
CA LYS A 134 23.41 24.99 4.18
C LYS A 134 22.03 24.29 4.24
N GLN A 135 21.22 24.37 3.19
CA GLN A 135 19.86 23.86 3.17
C GLN A 135 19.82 22.45 2.58
N LYS A 136 19.44 21.47 3.43
CA LYS A 136 19.25 20.09 3.00
C LYS A 136 18.01 19.97 2.12
N TYR A 137 18.19 19.55 0.87
CA TYR A 137 17.08 19.24 -0.02
C TYR A 137 16.92 17.71 -0.18
N TYR A 138 15.67 17.24 -0.16
CA TYR A 138 15.35 15.83 -0.30
C TYR A 138 14.59 15.56 -1.60
N ARG A 139 15.02 14.54 -2.34
CA ARG A 139 14.27 14.02 -3.49
C ARG A 139 13.47 12.80 -3.05
N LYS A 140 12.18 12.77 -3.41
CA LYS A 140 11.33 11.59 -3.21
C LYS A 140 11.69 10.53 -4.26
N ILE A 141 11.91 9.31 -3.79
CA ILE A 141 12.15 8.13 -4.62
C ILE A 141 11.04 7.12 -4.34
N ILE A 142 10.50 6.52 -5.40
CA ILE A 142 9.53 5.44 -5.34
C ILE A 142 10.23 4.15 -5.78
N GLU A 143 10.09 3.08 -5.01
CA GLU A 143 10.73 1.79 -5.28
C GLU A 143 9.76 0.62 -5.03
N PRO A 144 9.93 -0.52 -5.73
CA PRO A 144 9.25 -1.76 -5.38
C PRO A 144 9.58 -2.20 -3.94
N SER A 145 8.64 -2.87 -3.30
CA SER A 145 8.80 -3.37 -1.93
C SER A 145 8.38 -4.83 -1.83
N LYS A 146 9.11 -5.59 -0.99
CA LYS A 146 8.78 -6.98 -0.63
C LYS A 146 7.83 -7.06 0.57
N GLN A 147 7.42 -5.92 1.15
CA GLN A 147 6.58 -5.91 2.35
C GLN A 147 5.21 -6.58 2.12
N PHE A 148 4.65 -6.44 0.91
CA PHE A 148 3.44 -7.18 0.53
C PHE A 148 3.61 -8.69 0.76
N SER A 149 4.65 -9.31 0.18
CA SER A 149 4.86 -10.76 0.32
C SER A 149 5.20 -11.18 1.75
N ILE A 150 6.01 -10.37 2.45
CA ILE A 150 6.40 -10.67 3.84
C ILE A 150 5.15 -10.75 4.73
N PHE A 151 4.27 -9.76 4.61
CA PHE A 151 3.05 -9.68 5.40
C PHE A 151 2.08 -10.83 5.10
N PHE A 152 1.77 -11.08 3.82
CA PHE A 152 0.82 -12.13 3.45
C PHE A 152 1.32 -13.53 3.74
N ASN A 153 2.62 -13.81 3.55
CA ASN A 153 3.18 -15.10 3.93
C ASN A 153 3.12 -15.31 5.45
N LYS A 154 3.39 -14.26 6.24
CA LYS A 154 3.25 -14.37 7.70
C LYS A 154 1.81 -14.69 8.09
N LEU A 155 0.82 -13.99 7.54
CA LEU A 155 -0.59 -14.27 7.79
C LEU A 155 -1.01 -15.70 7.41
N ALA A 156 -0.56 -16.18 6.24
CA ALA A 156 -0.84 -17.53 5.78
C ALA A 156 -0.30 -18.59 6.75
N ASN A 157 0.99 -18.48 7.11
CA ASN A 157 1.65 -19.43 8.01
C ASN A 157 1.00 -19.45 9.42
N GLU A 158 0.57 -18.29 9.93
CA GLU A 158 -0.13 -18.21 11.22
C GLU A 158 -1.47 -18.94 11.17
N TYR A 159 -2.22 -18.79 10.08
CA TYR A 159 -3.50 -19.50 9.94
C TYR A 159 -3.31 -21.01 9.83
N GLU A 160 -2.31 -21.49 9.06
CA GLU A 160 -1.95 -22.91 9.01
C GLU A 160 -1.62 -23.46 10.40
N THR A 161 -0.81 -22.73 11.18
CA THR A 161 -0.46 -23.11 12.56
C THR A 161 -1.70 -23.23 13.46
N ILE A 162 -2.67 -22.33 13.31
CA ILE A 162 -3.94 -22.37 14.06
C ILE A 162 -4.74 -23.64 13.69
N LEU A 163 -4.79 -24.00 12.41
CA LEU A 163 -5.49 -25.20 11.95
C LEU A 163 -4.83 -26.47 12.49
N ASP A 164 -3.51 -26.58 12.39
CA ASP A 164 -2.74 -27.73 12.90
C ASP A 164 -2.98 -27.92 14.40
N THR A 165 -3.00 -26.82 15.16
CA THR A 165 -3.30 -26.84 16.60
C THR A 165 -4.74 -27.34 16.87
N ALA A 166 -5.70 -26.89 16.07
CA ALA A 166 -7.10 -27.31 16.19
C ALA A 166 -7.31 -28.78 15.80
N GLU A 167 -6.53 -29.31 14.85
CA GLU A 167 -6.51 -30.73 14.48
C GLU A 167 -5.90 -31.60 15.57
N ALA A 168 -4.74 -31.21 16.10
CA ALA A 168 -4.09 -31.93 17.19
C ALA A 168 -4.99 -32.06 18.43
N LYS A 169 -5.74 -31.00 18.77
CA LYS A 169 -6.73 -31.03 19.87
C LYS A 169 -7.90 -31.97 19.61
N ARG A 170 -8.32 -32.13 18.35
CA ARG A 170 -9.39 -33.08 17.97
C ARG A 170 -8.89 -34.52 17.97
N GLY A 171 -7.66 -34.77 17.54
CA GLY A 171 -7.04 -36.10 17.54
C GLY A 171 -6.57 -36.58 18.92
N GLY A 172 -6.17 -35.67 19.80
CA GLY A 172 -5.65 -36.00 21.15
C GLY A 172 -6.71 -36.34 22.21
N GLY A 173 -8.00 -36.37 21.85
CA GLY A 173 -9.10 -36.76 22.74
C GLY A 173 -9.51 -38.24 22.66
N ALA A 174 -8.86 -39.05 21.80
CA ALA A 174 -9.26 -40.44 21.52
C ALA A 174 -8.28 -41.49 22.08
N SER A 175 -7.51 -41.16 23.12
CA SER A 175 -6.53 -42.09 23.71
C SER A 175 -6.40 -41.93 25.23
N ALA A 176 -7.54 -41.94 25.91
CA ALA A 176 -7.62 -42.11 27.36
C ALA A 176 -8.81 -43.03 27.66
N ASP A 177 -8.64 -44.32 27.34
CA ASP A 177 -9.38 -45.46 27.88
C ASP A 177 -8.37 -46.56 28.20
#